data_AF-S2WGL0-F1
#
_entry.id   AF-S2WGL0-F1
#
_cell.length_a   1.000
_cell.length_b   1.000
_cell.length_c   1.000
_cell.angle_alpha   90.00
_cell.angle_beta   90.00
_cell.angle_gamma   90.00
#
_symmetry.space_group_name_H-M   'P 1'
#
loop_
_entity.id
_entity.type
_entity.pdbx_description
1 polymer ?
#
loop_
_entity_poly.entity_id
_entity_poly.type
_entity_poly.pdbx_seq_one_letter_code
_entity_poly.pdbx_strand_id
1 'polypeptide(L)'
;MEVAQLMSLGEDILEREGYPDATETFELSRVDSVTRWAIAVTLEDASGVVVPDSEICAARTLGDLVRLSCPGADLSLTTSSSQHDGAAAARPTPAATSADDARPDPEKPEEQDENAPLSAEDLRAALGL
;
A
#
# COMPACT_ATOMS: atom_id res chain seq x y z
N MET A 1 -19.06 -7.28 -18.37
CA MET A 1 -18.00 -6.44 -18.97
C MET A 1 -16.82 -7.34 -19.31
N GLU A 2 -16.09 -7.07 -20.39
CA GLU A 2 -14.91 -7.88 -20.74
C GLU A 2 -13.72 -7.53 -19.83
N VAL A 3 -12.83 -8.49 -19.57
CA VAL A 3 -11.63 -8.28 -18.71
C VAL A 3 -10.78 -7.11 -19.20
N ALA A 4 -10.59 -6.99 -20.53
CA ALA A 4 -9.81 -5.90 -21.10
C ALA A 4 -10.41 -4.51 -20.83
N GLN A 5 -11.73 -4.40 -20.73
CA GLN A 5 -12.41 -3.15 -20.41
C GLN A 5 -12.25 -2.81 -18.92
N LEU A 6 -12.33 -3.81 -18.04
CA LEU A 6 -12.05 -3.62 -16.62
C LEU A 6 -10.59 -3.23 -16.36
N MET A 7 -9.64 -3.81 -17.11
CA MET A 7 -8.23 -3.42 -17.05
C MET A 7 -8.03 -1.96 -17.46
N SER A 8 -8.55 -1.57 -18.63
CA SER A 8 -8.49 -0.18 -19.10
C SER A 8 -9.10 0.77 -18.07
N LEU A 9 -10.22 0.41 -17.45
CA LEU A 9 -10.86 1.23 -16.42
C LEU A 9 -9.97 1.41 -15.18
N GLY A 10 -9.29 0.35 -14.75
CA GLY A 10 -8.34 0.42 -13.64
C GLY A 10 -7.09 1.25 -13.98
N GLU A 11 -6.57 1.12 -15.20
CA GLU A 11 -5.45 1.91 -15.73
C GLU A 11 -5.82 3.40 -15.81
N ASP A 12 -7.02 3.74 -16.31
CA ASP A 12 -7.50 5.12 -16.39
C ASP A 12 -7.60 5.80 -15.02
N ILE A 13 -8.01 5.05 -13.98
CA ILE A 13 -8.03 5.57 -12.60
C ILE A 13 -6.60 5.82 -12.13
N LEU A 14 -5.70 4.86 -12.32
CA LEU A 14 -4.30 5.00 -11.93
C LEU A 14 -3.59 6.13 -12.66
N GLU A 15 -3.87 6.34 -13.95
CA GLU A 15 -3.37 7.48 -14.72
C GLU A 15 -3.79 8.81 -14.09
N ARG A 16 -5.07 8.94 -13.72
CA ARG A 16 -5.59 10.14 -13.02
C ARG A 16 -4.94 10.37 -11.65
N GLU A 17 -4.52 9.31 -10.99
CA GLU A 17 -3.79 9.36 -9.71
C GLU A 17 -2.26 9.50 -9.88
N GLY A 18 -1.78 9.71 -11.12
CA GLY A 18 -0.38 10.00 -11.42
C GLY A 18 0.47 8.79 -11.83
N TYR A 19 -0.14 7.67 -12.19
CA TYR A 19 0.52 6.45 -12.65
C TYR A 19 0.15 6.12 -14.12
N PRO A 20 0.62 6.91 -15.11
CA PRO A 20 0.24 6.76 -16.52
C PRO A 20 0.73 5.46 -17.17
N ASP A 21 1.77 4.83 -16.60
CA ASP A 21 2.34 3.56 -17.10
C ASP A 21 1.82 2.35 -16.29
N ALA A 22 0.69 2.48 -15.60
CA ALA A 22 0.07 1.37 -14.90
C ALA A 22 -0.36 0.28 -15.90
N THR A 23 -0.15 -0.97 -15.50
CA THR A 23 -0.50 -2.17 -16.28
C THR A 23 -1.01 -3.25 -15.33
N GLU A 24 -1.33 -4.43 -15.86
CA GLU A 24 -1.74 -5.61 -15.07
C GLU A 24 -0.87 -5.88 -13.84
N THR A 25 0.46 -5.74 -13.97
CA THR A 25 1.43 -6.08 -12.92
C THR A 25 1.71 -4.92 -11.97
N PHE A 26 1.02 -3.79 -12.11
CA PHE A 26 1.23 -2.62 -11.28
C PHE A 26 0.97 -2.95 -9.79
N GLU A 27 1.98 -2.70 -8.95
CA GLU A 27 1.91 -2.99 -7.51
C GLU A 27 1.02 -1.98 -6.77
N LEU A 28 -0.03 -2.48 -6.13
CA LEU A 28 -0.96 -1.68 -5.32
C LEU A 28 -0.37 -1.22 -3.97
N SER A 29 0.88 -1.58 -3.67
CA SER A 29 1.66 -1.02 -2.55
C SER A 29 2.12 0.43 -2.82
N ARG A 30 2.12 0.84 -4.09
CA ARG A 30 2.56 2.18 -4.53
C ARG A 30 1.48 3.24 -4.30
N VAL A 31 0.22 2.82 -4.27
CA VAL A 31 -0.93 3.69 -4.04
C VAL A 31 -1.36 3.66 -2.57
N ASP A 32 -1.99 4.73 -2.12
CA ASP A 32 -2.63 4.76 -0.82
C ASP A 32 -3.89 3.89 -0.77
N SER A 33 -4.43 3.70 0.45
CA SER A 33 -5.60 2.85 0.67
C SER A 33 -6.90 3.41 0.06
N VAL A 34 -7.03 4.72 -0.06
CA VAL A 34 -8.22 5.36 -0.67
C VAL A 34 -8.21 5.12 -2.17
N THR A 35 -7.06 5.32 -2.82
CA THR A 35 -6.88 5.02 -4.25
C THR A 35 -7.18 3.55 -4.55
N ARG A 36 -6.65 2.62 -3.74
CA ARG A 36 -6.97 1.18 -3.87
C ARG A 36 -8.48 0.92 -3.79
N TRP A 37 -9.16 1.54 -2.84
CA TRP A 37 -10.60 1.41 -2.67
C TRP A 37 -11.40 2.02 -3.84
N ALA A 38 -10.96 3.17 -4.35
CA ALA A 38 -11.58 3.82 -5.50
C ALA A 38 -11.52 2.92 -6.75
N ILE A 39 -10.38 2.25 -6.97
CA ILE A 39 -10.24 1.25 -8.04
C ILE A 39 -11.22 0.10 -7.81
N ALA A 40 -11.20 -0.51 -6.62
CA ALA A 40 -12.06 -1.65 -6.31
C ALA A 40 -13.55 -1.33 -6.54
N VAL A 41 -14.06 -0.26 -5.94
CA VAL A 41 -15.48 0.15 -6.09
C VAL A 41 -15.84 0.42 -7.54
N THR A 42 -14.94 1.03 -8.31
CA THR A 42 -15.21 1.30 -9.72
C THR A 42 -15.27 0.01 -10.55
N LEU A 43 -14.43 -0.97 -10.24
CA LEU A 43 -14.47 -2.30 -10.87
C LEU A 43 -15.72 -3.08 -10.46
N GLU A 44 -16.15 -2.98 -9.19
CA GLU A 44 -17.37 -3.60 -8.69
C GLU A 44 -18.61 -3.04 -9.41
N ASP A 45 -18.71 -1.71 -9.55
CA ASP A 45 -19.81 -1.04 -10.26
C ASP A 45 -19.87 -1.46 -11.74
N ALA A 46 -18.70 -1.51 -12.38
CA ALA A 46 -18.56 -1.86 -13.79
C ALA A 46 -18.86 -3.35 -14.09
N SER A 47 -18.49 -4.24 -13.16
CA SER A 47 -18.66 -5.69 -13.31
C SER A 47 -19.99 -6.21 -12.75
N GLY A 48 -20.59 -5.50 -11.79
CA GLY A 48 -21.72 -5.97 -10.99
C GLY A 48 -21.33 -7.02 -9.94
N VAL A 49 -20.03 -7.21 -9.68
CA VAL A 49 -19.48 -8.18 -8.73
C VAL A 49 -19.01 -7.45 -7.49
N VAL A 50 -19.46 -7.88 -6.31
CA VAL A 50 -18.98 -7.34 -5.03
C VAL A 50 -17.81 -8.18 -4.54
N VAL A 51 -16.71 -7.53 -4.18
CA VAL A 51 -15.47 -8.14 -3.71
C VAL A 51 -15.35 -7.89 -2.20
N PRO A 52 -15.07 -8.92 -1.38
CA PRO A 52 -14.85 -8.72 0.05
C PRO A 52 -13.65 -7.81 0.33
N ASP A 53 -13.76 -6.91 1.32
CA ASP A 53 -12.69 -6.01 1.77
C ASP A 53 -11.37 -6.74 2.05
N SER A 54 -11.44 -7.95 2.63
CA SER A 54 -10.26 -8.77 2.91
C SER A 54 -9.51 -9.18 1.65
N GLU A 55 -10.22 -9.41 0.55
CA GLU A 55 -9.63 -9.77 -0.74
C GLU A 55 -9.07 -8.53 -1.45
N ILE A 56 -9.76 -7.38 -1.38
CA ILE A 56 -9.25 -6.08 -1.84
C ILE A 56 -7.93 -5.72 -1.14
N CYS A 57 -7.86 -5.96 0.17
CA CYS A 57 -6.64 -5.75 0.96
C CYS A 57 -5.53 -6.74 0.60
N ALA A 58 -5.88 -8.00 0.30
CA ALA A 58 -4.92 -9.04 -0.06
C ALA A 58 -4.37 -8.91 -1.50
N ALA A 59 -5.11 -8.24 -2.39
CA ALA A 59 -4.69 -7.99 -3.77
C ALA A 59 -3.33 -7.26 -3.81
N ARG A 60 -2.41 -7.75 -4.64
CA ARG A 60 -1.06 -7.16 -4.76
C ARG A 60 -0.92 -6.30 -6.00
N THR A 61 -1.63 -6.67 -7.05
CA THR A 61 -1.55 -6.01 -8.36
C THR A 61 -2.91 -5.55 -8.85
N LEU A 62 -2.92 -4.63 -9.82
CA LEU A 62 -4.13 -4.23 -10.52
C LEU A 62 -4.86 -5.46 -11.14
N GLY A 63 -4.09 -6.37 -11.75
CA GLY A 63 -4.63 -7.61 -12.29
C GLY A 63 -5.34 -8.48 -11.27
N ASP A 64 -4.87 -8.50 -10.02
CA ASP A 64 -5.56 -9.24 -8.95
C ASP A 64 -6.96 -8.65 -8.68
N LEU A 65 -7.08 -7.32 -8.58
CA LEU A 65 -8.38 -6.66 -8.38
C LEU A 65 -9.35 -6.93 -9.54
N VAL A 66 -8.86 -6.91 -10.78
CA VAL A 66 -9.69 -7.20 -11.96
C VAL A 66 -10.14 -8.66 -11.98
N ARG A 67 -9.28 -9.60 -11.59
CA ARG A 67 -9.67 -11.03 -11.46
C ARG A 67 -10.75 -11.24 -10.41
N LEU A 68 -10.62 -10.58 -9.25
CA LEU A 68 -11.62 -10.63 -8.19
C LEU A 68 -12.98 -10.08 -8.67
N SER A 69 -12.96 -9.06 -9.53
CA SER A 69 -14.15 -8.42 -10.09
C SER A 69 -14.75 -9.17 -11.29
N CYS A 70 -14.11 -10.25 -11.77
CA CYS A 70 -14.56 -11.03 -12.92
C CYS A 70 -14.36 -12.55 -12.69
N PRO A 71 -15.06 -13.15 -11.70
CA PRO A 71 -14.95 -14.58 -11.41
C PRO A 71 -15.44 -15.41 -12.61
N GLY A 72 -14.51 -16.13 -13.24
CA GLY A 72 -14.75 -16.91 -14.47
C GLY A 72 -13.79 -16.58 -15.61
N ALA A 73 -13.04 -15.47 -15.50
CA ALA A 73 -11.91 -15.20 -16.38
C ALA A 73 -10.71 -16.07 -15.97
N ASP A 74 -10.42 -17.12 -16.74
CA ASP A 74 -9.24 -17.96 -16.58
C ASP A 74 -7.99 -17.16 -17.02
N LEU A 75 -7.54 -16.25 -16.17
CA LEU A 75 -6.20 -15.67 -16.25
C LEU A 75 -5.31 -16.59 -15.41
N SER A 76 -4.68 -17.56 -16.06
CA SER A 76 -3.88 -18.61 -15.42
C SER A 76 -2.78 -18.05 -14.50
N LEU A 77 -3.14 -17.74 -13.26
CA LEU A 77 -2.24 -17.49 -12.17
C LEU A 77 -1.78 -18.83 -11.63
N THR A 78 -0.55 -19.21 -11.97
CA THR A 78 0.14 -20.30 -11.28
C THR A 78 0.49 -19.84 -9.87
N THR A 79 -0.46 -19.98 -8.94
CA THR A 79 -0.18 -19.78 -7.52
C THR A 79 0.63 -20.98 -7.03
N SER A 80 1.95 -20.80 -6.99
CA SER A 80 2.87 -21.73 -6.35
C SER A 80 2.62 -21.70 -4.84
N SER A 81 1.73 -22.58 -4.37
CA SER A 81 1.55 -22.86 -2.95
C SER A 81 2.76 -23.65 -2.45
N SER A 82 3.76 -22.96 -1.90
CA SER A 82 4.80 -23.62 -1.10
C SER A 82 4.27 -23.79 0.32
N GLN A 83 3.64 -24.95 0.52
CA GLN A 83 3.32 -25.52 1.82
C GLN A 83 4.63 -25.90 2.51
N HIS A 84 4.97 -25.23 3.60
CA HIS A 84 5.95 -25.78 4.55
C HIS A 84 5.30 -25.88 5.94
N ASP A 85 4.80 -27.07 6.20
CA ASP A 85 4.42 -27.55 7.52
C ASP A 85 5.65 -27.64 8.44
N GLY A 86 5.45 -27.22 9.70
CA GLY A 86 6.00 -27.79 10.94
C GLY A 86 7.51 -27.87 11.16
N ALA A 87 8.00 -27.26 12.24
CA ALA A 87 8.44 -28.03 13.43
C ALA A 87 9.01 -27.15 14.57
N ALA A 88 8.50 -27.46 15.76
CA ALA A 88 9.21 -27.62 17.03
C ALA A 88 9.83 -26.41 17.76
N ALA A 89 9.32 -26.26 18.98
CA ALA A 89 9.88 -25.54 20.11
C ALA A 89 11.34 -25.92 20.43
N ALA A 90 12.14 -24.92 20.81
CA ALA A 90 13.00 -24.96 22.00
C ALA A 90 13.60 -23.56 22.26
N ARG A 91 13.28 -22.96 23.41
CA ARG A 91 14.13 -21.93 24.01
C ARG A 91 15.47 -22.55 24.42
N PRO A 92 16.55 -21.78 24.35
CA PRO A 92 17.23 -21.47 25.62
C PRO A 92 17.79 -20.04 25.68
N THR A 93 17.68 -19.45 26.87
CA THR A 93 18.51 -18.35 27.41
C THR A 93 19.12 -18.86 28.72
N PRO A 94 20.11 -18.19 29.35
CA PRO A 94 21.15 -17.26 28.87
C PRO A 94 22.54 -17.60 29.47
N ALA A 95 23.61 -16.90 29.06
CA ALA A 95 24.80 -16.72 29.92
C ALA A 95 25.59 -15.44 29.56
N ALA A 96 25.89 -14.67 30.60
CA ALA A 96 26.72 -13.45 30.67
C ALA A 96 28.19 -13.71 30.23
N THR A 97 29.10 -12.77 30.01
CA THR A 97 29.34 -11.46 30.64
C THR A 97 30.45 -10.69 29.89
N SER A 98 30.47 -9.36 30.08
CA SER A 98 31.63 -8.43 30.12
C SER A 98 32.43 -8.09 28.85
N ALA A 99 32.36 -6.81 28.46
CA ALA A 99 33.44 -5.79 28.49
C ALA A 99 33.05 -4.67 27.51
N ASP A 100 32.67 -3.48 27.99
CA ASP A 100 33.59 -2.36 28.25
C ASP A 100 34.28 -1.85 26.98
N ASP A 101 33.67 -0.85 26.33
CA ASP A 101 34.41 0.23 25.68
C ASP A 101 33.51 1.47 25.66
N ALA A 102 33.81 2.39 26.57
CA ALA A 102 33.20 3.70 26.65
C ALA A 102 33.80 4.59 25.54
N ARG A 103 32.98 5.01 24.58
CA ARG A 103 33.28 6.18 23.76
C ARG A 103 32.03 7.05 23.53
N PRO A 104 32.22 8.39 23.51
CA PRO A 104 31.19 9.34 23.90
C PRO A 104 30.18 9.66 22.79
N ASP A 105 28.96 9.97 23.24
CA ASP A 105 27.89 10.64 22.49
C ASP A 105 28.42 11.78 21.60
N PRO A 106 28.12 11.76 20.28
CA PRO A 106 28.01 12.98 19.52
C PRO A 106 26.62 13.58 19.77
N GLU A 107 26.61 14.73 20.45
CA GLU A 107 25.47 15.62 20.63
C GLU A 107 24.59 15.68 19.37
N LYS A 108 23.36 15.19 19.48
CA LYS A 108 22.35 15.39 18.44
C LYS A 108 21.87 16.84 18.53
N PRO A 109 22.01 17.67 17.47
CA PRO A 109 21.40 18.98 17.44
C PRO A 109 19.88 18.82 17.51
N GLU A 110 19.25 19.63 18.36
CA GLU A 110 17.80 19.84 18.39
C GLU A 110 17.32 20.23 16.99
N GLU A 111 16.69 19.29 16.29
CA GLU A 111 15.93 19.61 15.09
C GLU A 111 14.70 20.40 15.52
N GLN A 112 14.66 21.61 14.99
CA GLN A 112 13.68 22.64 15.24
C GLN A 112 12.29 22.15 14.87
N ASP A 113 11.35 22.40 15.78
CA ASP A 113 9.92 22.21 15.56
C ASP A 113 9.45 23.23 14.51
N GLU A 114 9.57 22.91 13.23
CA GLU A 114 9.01 23.67 12.10
C GLU A 114 7.48 23.46 11.96
N ASN A 115 6.78 23.25 13.08
CA ASN A 115 5.32 23.23 13.13
C ASN A 115 4.76 24.10 14.26
N ALA A 116 5.45 25.20 14.57
CA ALA A 116 4.80 26.31 15.24
C ALA A 116 3.66 26.82 14.34
N PRO A 117 2.39 26.85 14.80
CA PRO A 117 1.31 27.44 14.02
C PRO A 117 1.65 28.91 13.75
N LEU A 118 1.57 29.33 12.49
CA LEU A 118 1.72 30.73 12.09
C LEU A 118 0.87 31.61 13.01
N SER A 119 1.48 32.66 13.57
CA SER A 119 0.76 33.60 14.42
C SER A 119 -0.40 34.20 13.63
N ALA A 120 -1.50 34.51 14.32
CA ALA A 120 -2.66 35.16 13.69
C ALA A 120 -2.29 36.50 13.02
N GLU A 121 -1.18 37.13 13.42
CA GLU A 121 -0.64 38.32 12.77
C GLU A 121 0.03 38.01 11.42
N ASP A 122 0.78 36.92 11.30
CA ASP A 122 1.44 36.53 10.06
C ASP A 122 0.44 36.13 8.97
N LEU A 123 -0.64 35.46 9.37
CA LEU A 123 -1.77 35.11 8.50
C LEU A 123 -2.51 36.35 7.98
N ARG A 124 -2.66 37.39 8.80
CA ARG A 124 -3.27 38.67 8.38
C ARG A 124 -2.39 39.42 7.39
N ALA A 125 -1.09 39.48 7.65
CA ALA A 125 -0.13 40.12 6.76
C ALA A 125 -0.09 39.44 5.37
N ALA A 126 -0.14 38.10 5.33
CA ALA A 126 -0.16 37.35 4.07
C ALA A 126 -1.47 37.53 3.26
N LEU A 127 -2.60 37.75 3.95
CA LEU A 127 -3.92 37.94 3.33
C LEU A 127 -4.25 39.41 3.04
N GLY A 128 -3.39 40.36 3.44
CA GLY A 128 -3.62 41.79 3.24
C GLY A 128 -4.83 42.35 4.01
N LEU A 129 -5.12 41.77 5.18
CA LEU A 129 -6.23 42.15 6.08
C LEU A 129 -5.76 43.01 7.25
#